data_AF-A0A920J221-F1
#
_entry.id   AF-A0A920J221-F1
#
_cell.length_a   1.000
_cell.length_b   1.000
_cell.length_c   1.000
_cell.angle_alpha   90.00
_cell.angle_beta   90.00
_cell.angle_gamma   90.00
#
_symmetry.space_group_name_H-M   'P 1'
#
loop_
_entity.id
_entity.type
_entity.pdbx_description
1 polymer ?
#
loop_
_entity_poly.entity_id
_entity_poly.type
_entity_poly.pdbx_seq_one_letter_code
_entity_poly.pdbx_strand_id
1 'polypeptide(L)'
;MGIEGVRPGMYCEPRMNTVGSQDTTGPMTRDELKELACLGFSADLVMQSFCHTAAYPKPVDIETQHTLPDFIQKRGGISLKPGDGIIHSWLNRMLLPDKVGTGGDSHTRFPLGISFPAGSGLVAFGAALGVIPLDMPESVLVKFTGNLQPGITLGT
;
A
#
# COMPACT_ATOMS: atom_id res chain seq x y z
N MET A 1 -22.02 -5.37 1.35
CA MET A 1 -22.58 -5.72 0.04
C MET A 1 -21.46 -5.72 -0.97
N GLY A 2 -21.49 -6.62 -1.95
CA GLY A 2 -20.58 -6.61 -3.10
C GLY A 2 -21.38 -6.92 -4.35
N ILE A 3 -20.93 -6.42 -5.49
CA ILE A 3 -21.46 -6.78 -6.82
C ILE A 3 -20.58 -7.88 -7.44
N GLU A 4 -21.11 -8.60 -8.42
CA GLU A 4 -20.38 -9.71 -9.07
C GLU A 4 -19.17 -9.23 -9.90
N GLY A 5 -19.21 -8.02 -10.45
CA GLY A 5 -18.10 -7.45 -11.21
C GLY A 5 -18.26 -5.96 -11.53
N VAL A 6 -17.14 -5.31 -11.86
CA VAL A 6 -17.04 -3.89 -12.22
C VAL A 6 -16.53 -3.79 -13.66
N ARG A 7 -17.24 -3.05 -14.52
CA ARG A 7 -16.85 -2.86 -15.93
C ARG A 7 -15.91 -1.66 -16.09
N PRO A 8 -15.03 -1.64 -17.12
CA PRO A 8 -14.21 -0.47 -17.42
C PRO A 8 -15.05 0.81 -17.58
N GLY A 9 -14.55 1.93 -17.05
CA GLY A 9 -15.23 3.22 -17.03
C GLY A 9 -16.33 3.36 -15.97
N MET A 10 -16.66 2.29 -15.23
CA MET A 10 -17.62 2.37 -14.14
C MET A 10 -16.95 2.89 -12.86
N TYR A 11 -17.58 3.88 -12.22
CA TYR A 11 -17.20 4.32 -10.88
C TYR A 11 -17.54 3.25 -9.83
N CYS A 12 -16.62 3.03 -8.90
CA CYS A 12 -16.82 2.14 -7.76
C CYS A 12 -16.00 2.58 -6.55
N GLU A 13 -16.36 2.07 -5.37
CA GLU A 13 -15.65 2.31 -4.11
C GLU A 13 -15.23 0.98 -3.48
N PRO A 14 -14.19 0.30 -4.01
CA PRO A 14 -13.76 -0.99 -3.48
C PRO A 14 -13.31 -0.86 -2.02
N ARG A 15 -13.61 -1.88 -1.22
CA ARG A 15 -13.11 -1.98 0.15
C ARG A 15 -11.61 -2.23 0.15
N MET A 16 -10.86 -1.39 0.86
CA MET A 16 -9.43 -1.54 1.08
C MET A 16 -9.18 -2.54 2.21
N ASN A 17 -8.71 -3.73 1.85
CA ASN A 17 -8.29 -4.72 2.82
C ASN A 17 -6.89 -4.38 3.34
N THR A 18 -5.95 -4.10 2.43
CA THR A 18 -4.55 -3.83 2.78
C THR A 18 -4.10 -2.47 2.24
N VAL A 19 -3.49 -1.66 3.11
CA VAL A 19 -2.91 -0.36 2.77
C VAL A 19 -1.42 -0.33 3.15
N GLY A 20 -0.55 -0.07 2.19
CA GLY A 20 0.90 0.08 2.40
C GLY A 20 1.34 1.55 2.50
N SER A 21 2.26 1.84 3.41
CA SER A 21 2.93 3.15 3.55
C SER A 21 4.42 2.96 3.79
N GLN A 22 5.26 3.80 3.17
CA GLN A 22 6.71 3.78 3.33
C GLN A 22 7.22 5.12 3.88
N ASP A 23 8.49 5.22 4.24
CA ASP A 23 9.05 6.30 5.04
C ASP A 23 9.29 7.63 4.31
N THR A 24 9.30 7.65 2.99
CA THR A 24 9.36 8.90 2.19
C THR A 24 7.98 9.52 1.93
N THR A 25 6.93 8.70 1.79
CA THR A 25 5.55 9.17 1.60
C THR A 25 4.73 9.15 2.89
N GLY A 26 5.19 8.44 3.91
CA GLY A 26 4.55 8.26 5.21
C GLY A 26 4.33 9.57 5.98
N PRO A 27 5.30 10.51 6.05
CA PRO A 27 5.08 11.81 6.66
C PRO A 27 3.96 12.62 5.99
N MET A 28 3.89 12.61 4.65
CA MET A 28 2.80 13.26 3.92
C MET A 28 1.46 12.55 4.20
N THR A 29 1.44 11.22 4.17
CA THR A 29 0.22 10.42 4.48
C THR A 29 -0.26 10.66 5.91
N ARG A 30 0.66 10.81 6.87
CA ARG A 30 0.36 11.20 8.26
C ARG A 30 -0.34 12.54 8.32
N ASP A 31 0.13 13.53 7.55
CA ASP A 31 -0.43 14.88 7.59
C ASP A 31 -1.82 14.91 6.94
N GLU A 32 -2.04 14.21 5.84
CA GLU A 32 -3.36 13.97 5.25
C GLU A 32 -4.32 13.27 6.25
N LEU A 33 -3.83 12.27 7.00
CA LEU A 33 -4.62 11.59 8.05
C LEU A 33 -5.00 12.54 9.20
N LYS A 34 -4.18 13.54 9.51
CA LYS A 34 -4.53 14.56 10.50
C LYS A 34 -5.61 15.50 9.98
N GLU A 35 -5.53 15.90 8.71
CA GLU A 35 -6.53 16.75 8.05
C GLU A 35 -7.89 16.05 8.00
N LEU A 36 -7.91 14.74 7.78
CA LEU A 36 -9.11 13.90 7.85
C LEU A 36 -9.60 13.62 9.29
N ALA A 37 -8.94 14.16 10.32
CA ALA A 37 -9.21 13.86 11.73
C ALA A 37 -9.24 12.35 12.05
N CYS A 38 -8.43 11.55 11.33
CA CYS A 38 -8.41 10.10 11.47
C CYS A 38 -7.81 9.70 12.83
N LEU A 39 -8.64 9.12 13.71
CA LEU A 39 -8.24 8.60 15.02
C LEU A 39 -8.00 7.09 15.03
N GLY A 40 -8.44 6.38 14.01
CA GLY A 40 -8.25 4.93 13.83
C GLY A 40 -8.48 4.54 12.38
N PHE A 41 -7.82 3.48 11.93
CA PHE A 41 -7.97 2.98 10.56
C PHE A 41 -9.23 2.11 10.42
N SER A 42 -9.91 2.26 9.28
CA SER A 42 -11.05 1.41 8.91
C SER A 42 -10.67 0.32 7.89
N ALA A 43 -9.52 0.47 7.22
CA ALA A 43 -8.94 -0.63 6.44
C ALA A 43 -8.57 -1.80 7.36
N ASP A 44 -8.72 -3.04 6.88
CA ASP A 44 -8.46 -4.23 7.70
C ASP A 44 -6.99 -4.32 8.16
N LEU A 45 -6.05 -3.88 7.30
CA LEU A 45 -4.63 -3.82 7.58
C LEU A 45 -4.00 -2.56 6.99
N VAL A 46 -3.27 -1.81 7.82
CA VAL A 46 -2.40 -0.71 7.40
C VAL A 46 -0.98 -1.02 7.88
N MET A 47 0.00 -1.00 6.97
CA MET A 47 1.40 -1.29 7.29
C MET A 47 2.32 -0.12 6.92
N GLN A 48 3.18 0.28 7.85
CA GLN A 48 4.23 1.28 7.65
C GLN A 48 5.62 0.62 7.65
N SER A 49 6.47 0.94 6.67
CA SER A 49 7.88 0.52 6.61
C SER A 49 8.86 1.69 6.77
N PHE A 50 10.14 1.35 7.01
CA PHE A 50 11.27 2.30 7.02
C PHE A 50 12.41 1.77 6.16
N CYS A 51 12.23 1.80 4.84
CA CYS A 51 13.12 1.11 3.90
C CYS A 51 13.90 2.04 2.97
N HIS A 52 13.44 3.27 2.76
CA HIS A 52 14.07 4.21 1.83
C HIS A 52 15.12 5.09 2.51
N THR A 53 14.97 5.36 3.81
CA THR A 53 15.81 6.30 4.57
C THR A 53 16.68 5.62 5.63
N ALA A 54 16.54 4.30 5.82
CA ALA A 54 17.19 3.59 6.92
C ALA A 54 18.72 3.47 6.79
N ALA A 55 19.27 3.43 5.57
CA ALA A 55 20.70 3.18 5.37
C ALA A 55 21.58 4.36 5.79
N TYR A 56 21.17 5.59 5.46
CA TYR A 56 21.92 6.82 5.73
C TYR A 56 20.95 7.95 6.11
N PRO A 57 20.34 7.88 7.32
CA PRO A 57 19.26 8.79 7.68
C PRO A 57 19.79 10.21 7.92
N LYS A 58 19.13 11.21 7.34
CA LYS A 58 19.29 12.61 7.71
C LYS A 58 18.59 12.86 9.05
N PRO A 59 18.86 13.99 9.74
CA PRO A 59 18.18 14.30 11.01
C PRO A 59 16.64 14.25 10.94
N VAL A 60 16.04 14.68 9.82
CA VAL A 60 14.59 14.61 9.58
C VAL A 60 14.08 13.16 9.42
N ASP A 61 14.90 12.28 8.87
CA ASP A 61 14.57 10.86 8.71
C ASP A 61 14.58 10.17 10.08
N ILE A 62 15.54 10.52 10.94
CA ILE A 62 15.61 10.04 12.33
C ILE A 62 14.36 10.45 13.11
N GLU A 63 13.93 11.71 13.00
CA GLU A 63 12.69 12.18 13.61
C GLU A 63 11.47 11.38 13.10
N THR A 64 11.41 11.12 11.80
CA THR A 64 10.36 10.30 11.19
C THR A 64 10.36 8.88 11.76
N GLN A 65 11.53 8.26 11.89
CA GLN A 65 11.69 6.91 12.46
C GLN A 65 11.28 6.83 13.93
N HIS A 66 11.38 7.92 14.68
CA HIS A 66 10.95 7.97 16.09
C HIS A 66 9.47 8.32 16.28
N THR A 67 8.86 9.08 15.36
CA THR A 67 7.51 9.62 15.55
C THR A 67 6.43 8.88 14.77
N LEU A 68 6.75 8.39 13.56
CA LEU A 68 5.79 7.75 12.68
C LEU A 68 5.31 6.37 13.16
N PRO A 69 6.14 5.50 13.81
CA PRO A 69 5.65 4.21 14.30
C PRO A 69 4.50 4.35 15.29
N ASP A 70 4.63 5.24 16.27
CA ASP A 70 3.60 5.50 17.28
C ASP A 70 2.33 6.07 16.65
N PHE A 71 2.47 6.94 15.65
CA PHE A 71 1.32 7.51 14.94
C PHE A 71 0.48 6.43 14.25
N ILE A 72 1.13 5.46 13.63
CA ILE A 72 0.50 4.34 12.92
C ILE A 72 -0.10 3.34 13.91
N GLN A 73 0.65 2.94 14.94
CA GLN A 73 0.20 1.95 15.93
C GLN A 73 -0.98 2.45 16.76
N LYS A 74 -1.00 3.74 17.14
CA LYS A 74 -2.15 4.34 17.86
C LYS A 74 -3.46 4.29 17.07
N ARG A 75 -3.39 4.10 15.74
CA ARG A 75 -4.54 3.97 14.84
C ARG A 75 -4.88 2.52 14.47
N GLY A 76 -4.19 1.54 15.08
CA GLY A 76 -4.38 0.11 14.81
C GLY A 76 -3.53 -0.43 13.66
N GLY A 77 -2.59 0.35 13.13
CA GLY A 77 -1.69 -0.09 12.06
C GLY A 77 -0.47 -0.86 12.59
N ILE A 78 0.17 -1.61 11.69
CA ILE A 78 1.44 -2.30 11.93
C ILE A 78 2.57 -1.38 11.48
N SER A 79 3.62 -1.27 12.31
CA SER A 79 4.83 -0.55 11.93
C SER A 79 6.04 -1.46 12.01
N LEU A 80 6.76 -1.57 10.90
CA LEU A 80 8.09 -2.17 10.86
C LEU A 80 9.11 -1.22 11.51
N LYS A 81 10.33 -1.72 11.68
CA LYS A 81 11.49 -0.98 12.19
C LYS A 81 12.47 -0.63 11.07
N PRO A 82 13.26 0.46 11.23
CA PRO A 82 14.40 0.71 10.36
C PRO A 82 15.33 -0.51 10.32
N GLY A 83 15.67 -0.95 9.11
CA GLY A 83 16.50 -2.15 8.89
C GLY A 83 15.73 -3.46 8.65
N ASP A 84 14.41 -3.50 8.85
CA ASP A 84 13.60 -4.70 8.56
C ASP A 84 13.55 -5.03 7.06
N GLY A 85 13.80 -4.02 6.21
CA GLY A 85 13.92 -4.19 4.76
C GLY A 85 12.73 -3.63 3.97
N ILE A 86 12.69 -3.96 2.68
CA ILE A 86 11.81 -3.34 1.68
C ILE A 86 10.33 -3.58 1.98
N ILE A 87 9.50 -2.54 1.90
CA ILE A 87 8.05 -2.57 2.14
C ILE A 87 7.36 -3.78 1.52
N HIS A 88 7.54 -4.00 0.21
CA HIS A 88 6.81 -5.03 -0.54
C HIS A 88 7.24 -6.45 -0.16
N SER A 89 8.45 -6.63 0.39
CA SER A 89 8.85 -7.92 0.94
C SER A 89 7.98 -8.30 2.14
N TRP A 90 7.63 -7.34 2.99
CA TRP A 90 6.80 -7.59 4.17
C TRP A 90 5.31 -7.56 3.83
N LEU A 91 4.87 -6.53 3.10
CA LEU A 91 3.46 -6.32 2.77
C LEU A 91 2.88 -7.51 2.01
N ASN A 92 3.62 -8.06 1.03
CA ASN A 92 3.16 -9.19 0.22
C ASN A 92 2.92 -10.46 1.02
N ARG A 93 3.52 -10.60 2.21
CA ARG A 93 3.31 -11.74 3.13
C ARG A 93 2.08 -11.58 4.01
N MET A 94 1.45 -10.40 4.00
CA MET A 94 0.26 -10.06 4.80
C MET A 94 -1.00 -9.95 3.94
N LEU A 95 -0.91 -10.26 2.65
CA LEU A 95 -2.04 -10.18 1.73
C LEU A 95 -2.97 -11.37 1.87
N LEU A 96 -4.27 -11.09 1.76
CA LEU A 96 -5.28 -12.11 1.55
C LEU A 96 -5.57 -12.25 0.04
N PRO A 97 -5.70 -13.48 -0.48
CA PRO A 97 -6.10 -13.70 -1.87
C PRO A 97 -7.44 -13.01 -2.21
N ASP A 98 -7.57 -12.59 -3.46
CA ASP A 98 -8.78 -11.98 -4.04
C ASP A 98 -9.29 -10.72 -3.30
N LYS A 99 -8.38 -10.01 -2.62
CA LYS A 99 -8.66 -8.71 -1.99
C LYS A 99 -8.07 -7.54 -2.77
N VAL A 100 -8.65 -6.37 -2.53
CA VAL A 100 -8.21 -5.10 -3.10
C VAL A 100 -7.44 -4.33 -2.05
N GLY A 101 -6.37 -3.64 -2.46
CA GLY A 101 -5.68 -2.69 -1.61
C GLY A 101 -5.04 -1.54 -2.37
N THR A 102 -4.29 -0.74 -1.63
CA THR A 102 -3.56 0.42 -2.17
C THR A 102 -2.26 0.62 -1.41
N GLY A 103 -1.45 1.57 -1.84
CA GLY A 103 -0.27 1.99 -1.10
C GLY A 103 0.38 3.24 -1.64
N GLY A 104 1.06 3.95 -0.74
CA GLY A 104 1.81 5.19 -1.00
C GLY A 104 3.15 4.94 -1.69
N ASP A 105 3.19 3.98 -2.62
CA ASP A 105 4.36 3.60 -3.38
C ASP A 105 3.93 3.05 -4.75
N SER A 106 4.55 3.53 -5.83
CA SER A 106 4.16 3.17 -7.20
C SER A 106 4.35 1.68 -7.54
N HIS A 107 5.21 0.99 -6.79
CA HIS A 107 5.46 -0.45 -6.90
C HIS A 107 4.58 -1.28 -5.96
N THR A 108 3.56 -0.68 -5.35
CA THR A 108 2.50 -1.43 -4.66
C THR A 108 1.70 -2.23 -5.69
N ARG A 109 2.23 -3.39 -6.07
CA ARG A 109 1.70 -4.31 -7.09
C ARG A 109 1.59 -5.68 -6.44
N PHE A 110 0.41 -5.99 -5.94
CA PHE A 110 0.18 -7.19 -5.15
C PHE A 110 0.32 -8.46 -6.02
N PRO A 111 1.08 -9.48 -5.57
CA PRO A 111 1.14 -10.78 -6.24
C PRO A 111 -0.11 -11.64 -5.98
N LEU A 112 -0.91 -11.29 -4.95
CA LEU A 112 -2.17 -11.94 -4.59
C LEU A 112 -3.27 -10.88 -4.46
N GLY A 113 -4.37 -11.03 -5.21
CA GLY A 113 -5.39 -9.99 -5.32
C GLY A 113 -4.99 -8.89 -6.30
N ILE A 114 -5.39 -7.66 -6.02
CA ILE A 114 -5.09 -6.50 -6.87
C ILE A 114 -4.85 -5.25 -6.03
N SER A 115 -3.95 -4.39 -6.49
CA SER A 115 -3.67 -3.10 -5.86
C SER A 115 -3.66 -1.95 -6.86
N PHE A 116 -4.12 -0.80 -6.39
CA PHE A 116 -4.06 0.47 -7.10
C PHE A 116 -3.19 1.46 -6.31
N PRO A 117 -1.90 1.63 -6.66
CA PRO A 117 -1.06 2.65 -6.04
C PRO A 117 -1.66 4.03 -6.14
N ALA A 118 -1.45 4.85 -5.11
CA ALA A 118 -1.97 6.20 -5.09
C ALA A 118 -1.05 7.17 -4.33
N GLY A 119 -1.32 8.46 -4.50
CA GLY A 119 -0.69 9.51 -3.69
C GLY A 119 -1.18 9.51 -2.24
N SER A 120 -0.45 10.20 -1.38
CA SER A 120 -0.66 10.21 0.08
C SER A 120 -2.10 10.54 0.51
N GLY A 121 -2.77 11.49 -0.15
CA GLY A 121 -4.17 11.83 0.19
C GLY A 121 -5.15 10.68 -0.01
N LEU A 122 -5.06 9.97 -1.14
CA LEU A 122 -5.94 8.83 -1.41
C LEU A 122 -5.58 7.60 -0.57
N VAL A 123 -4.30 7.44 -0.22
CA VAL A 123 -3.84 6.40 0.73
C VAL A 123 -4.36 6.68 2.14
N ALA A 124 -4.30 7.93 2.59
CA ALA A 124 -4.86 8.37 3.85
C ALA A 124 -6.38 8.14 3.89
N PHE A 125 -7.08 8.49 2.80
CA PHE A 125 -8.51 8.21 2.65
C PHE A 125 -8.83 6.72 2.72
N GLY A 126 -8.07 5.88 1.98
CA GLY A 126 -8.20 4.43 1.98
C GLY A 126 -7.96 3.80 3.36
N ALA A 127 -6.96 4.29 4.10
CA ALA A 127 -6.69 3.84 5.47
C ALA A 127 -7.77 4.29 6.46
N ALA A 128 -8.21 5.54 6.39
CA ALA A 128 -9.16 6.14 7.32
C ALA A 128 -10.58 5.61 7.13
N LEU A 129 -11.05 5.48 5.89
CA LEU A 129 -12.44 5.12 5.56
C LEU A 129 -12.58 3.67 5.08
N GLY A 130 -11.49 2.99 4.76
CA GLY A 130 -11.53 1.59 4.33
C GLY A 130 -12.04 1.40 2.90
N VAL A 131 -12.16 2.47 2.10
CA VAL A 131 -12.56 2.48 0.69
C VAL A 131 -11.76 3.54 -0.07
N ILE A 132 -11.62 3.41 -1.38
CA ILE A 132 -11.12 4.48 -2.26
C ILE A 132 -12.08 4.70 -3.43
N PRO A 133 -12.29 5.94 -3.91
CA PRO A 133 -12.91 6.16 -5.21
C PRO A 133 -12.03 5.57 -6.33
N LEU A 134 -12.66 4.86 -7.27
CA LEU A 134 -11.97 4.26 -8.42
C LEU A 134 -12.89 4.27 -9.65
N ASP A 135 -12.43 4.94 -10.71
CA ASP A 135 -12.93 4.70 -12.07
C ASP A 135 -12.19 3.50 -12.64
N MET A 136 -12.92 2.41 -12.89
CA MET A 136 -12.30 1.13 -13.23
C MET A 136 -11.55 1.21 -14.57
N PRO A 137 -10.24 0.92 -14.61
CA PRO A 137 -9.49 0.99 -15.85
C PRO A 137 -9.82 -0.17 -16.79
N GLU A 138 -9.46 0.00 -18.07
CA GLU A 138 -9.42 -1.10 -19.03
C GLU A 138 -8.31 -2.11 -18.66
N SER A 139 -8.47 -3.35 -19.13
CA SER A 139 -7.50 -4.43 -18.90
C SER A 139 -6.79 -4.80 -20.19
N VAL A 140 -5.50 -5.12 -20.09
CA VAL A 140 -4.69 -5.67 -21.19
C VAL A 140 -4.25 -7.08 -20.81
N LEU A 141 -4.60 -8.06 -21.65
CA LEU A 141 -4.22 -9.46 -21.41
C LEU A 141 -2.83 -9.74 -21.99
N VAL A 142 -1.92 -10.20 -21.13
CA VAL A 142 -0.61 -10.73 -21.53
C VAL A 142 -0.58 -12.22 -21.23
N LYS A 143 -0.35 -13.05 -22.25
CA LYS A 143 -0.30 -14.51 -22.13
C LYS A 143 1.01 -15.04 -22.68
N PHE A 144 1.86 -15.55 -21.79
CA PHE A 144 3.09 -16.26 -22.17
C PHE A 144 2.75 -17.70 -22.60
N THR A 145 3.44 -18.20 -23.64
CA THR A 145 3.32 -19.57 -24.13
C THR A 145 4.71 -20.12 -24.49
N GLY A 146 4.88 -21.45 -24.47
CA GLY A 146 6.17 -22.11 -24.72
C GLY A 146 6.96 -22.41 -23.45
N ASN A 147 8.26 -22.68 -23.61
CA ASN A 147 9.18 -23.01 -22.52
C ASN A 147 10.31 -21.98 -22.43
N LEU A 148 10.73 -21.65 -21.20
CA LEU A 148 11.91 -20.81 -20.96
C LEU A 148 13.16 -21.48 -21.57
N GLN A 149 13.96 -20.69 -22.29
CA GLN A 149 15.22 -21.17 -22.86
C GLN A 149 16.30 -21.28 -21.77
N PRO A 150 17.30 -22.17 -21.94
CA PRO A 150 18.43 -22.24 -21.02
C PRO A 150 19.09 -20.87 -20.82
N GLY A 151 19.28 -20.47 -19.56
CA GLY A 151 19.87 -19.17 -19.20
C GLY A 151 18.90 -17.98 -19.17
N ILE A 152 17.63 -18.15 -19.58
CA ILE A 152 16.61 -17.10 -19.46
C ILE A 152 15.84 -17.26 -18.15
N THR A 153 15.74 -16.18 -17.38
CA THR A 153 15.02 -16.13 -16.10
C THR A 153 13.89 -15.12 -16.13
N LEU A 154 12.92 -15.29 -15.23
CA LEU A 154 12.00 -14.21 -14.85
C LEU A 154 12.84 -13.25 -14.00
N GLY A 155 13.24 -12.09 -14.52
CA GLY A 155 14.04 -11.13 -13.75
C GLY A 155 13.38 -10.82 -12.40
N THR A 156 14.00 -11.27 -11.31
CA THR A 156 13.57 -11.03 -9.93
C THR A 156 14.45 -9.98 -9.28
#